data_AF-A0A956DXU8-F1
#
_entry.id   AF-A0A956DXU8-F1
#
_cell.length_a   1.000
_cell.length_b   1.000
_cell.length_c   1.000
_cell.angle_alpha   90.00
_cell.angle_beta   90.00
_cell.angle_gamma   90.00
#
_symmetry.space_group_name_H-M   'P 1'
#
loop_
_entity.id
_entity.type
_entity.pdbx_description
1 polymer ?
#
loop_
_entity_poly.entity_id
_entity_poly.type
_entity_poly.pdbx_seq_one_letter_code
_entity_poly.pdbx_strand_id
1 'polypeptide(L)' 'MCRNIKTLFNFEPPANEAEIRAAALQFVRKLSGYNTPSQANAE' A
#
# COMPACT_ATOMS: atom_id res chain seq x y z
N MET A 1 11.22 -8.13 2.47
CA MET A 1 11.84 -7.23 1.48
C MET A 1 11.53 -5.79 1.91
N CYS A 2 12.55 -5.06 2.36
CA CYS A 2 12.44 -3.75 3.03
C CYS A 2 12.01 -2.61 2.08
N ARG A 3 10.82 -2.68 1.47
CA ARG A 3 10.27 -1.53 0.76
C ARG A 3 9.79 -0.49 1.77
N ASN A 4 10.26 0.74 1.61
CA ASN A 4 9.68 1.88 2.32
C ASN A 4 8.27 2.12 1.79
N ILE A 5 7.36 2.47 2.70
CA ILE A 5 6.00 2.86 2.33
C ILE A 5 6.13 4.19 1.59
N LYS A 6 5.57 4.27 0.37
CA LYS A 6 5.58 5.52 -0.41
C LYS A 6 4.74 6.56 0.31
N THR A 7 5.37 7.62 0.80
CA THR A 7 4.67 8.81 1.32
C THR A 7 4.12 9.60 0.13
N LEU A 8 2.88 10.07 0.22
CA LEU A 8 2.16 10.76 -0.88
C LEU A 8 1.89 12.24 -0.58
N PHE A 9 2.61 12.83 0.38
CA PHE A 9 2.46 14.23 0.77
C PHE A 9 3.26 15.16 -0.15
N ASN A 10 2.71 16.33 -0.49
CA ASN A 10 3.34 17.38 -1.31
C ASN A 10 3.76 16.97 -2.73
N PHE A 11 2.94 16.18 -3.42
CA PHE A 11 3.14 15.88 -4.84
C PHE A 11 2.40 16.88 -5.72
N GLU A 12 3.03 17.27 -6.82
CA GLU A 12 2.41 18.05 -7.88
C GLU A 12 2.66 17.34 -9.23
N PRO A 13 1.61 16.84 -9.90
CA PRO A 13 0.19 16.80 -9.51
C PRO A 13 -0.09 15.91 -8.29
N PRO A 14 -1.23 16.08 -7.60
CA PRO A 14 -1.59 15.24 -6.44
C PRO A 14 -1.67 13.76 -6.81
N ALA A 15 -1.37 12.90 -5.84
CA ALA A 15 -1.38 11.45 -6.04
C ALA A 15 -2.74 10.98 -6.54
N ASN A 16 -2.73 10.15 -7.58
CA ASN A 16 -3.97 9.61 -8.14
C ASN A 16 -4.50 8.45 -7.27
N GLU A 17 -5.75 8.04 -7.52
CA GLU A 17 -6.40 6.99 -6.73
C GLU A 17 -5.63 5.65 -6.75
N ALA A 18 -5.03 5.30 -7.90
CA ALA A 18 -4.25 4.08 -8.04
C ALA A 18 -2.98 4.11 -7.17
N GLU A 19 -2.30 5.26 -7.10
CA GLU A 19 -1.13 5.47 -6.25
C GLU A 19 -1.49 5.41 -4.77
N ILE A 20 -2.62 6.00 -4.38
CA ILE A 20 -3.15 5.95 -3.02
C ILE A 20 -3.44 4.50 -2.61
N ARG A 21 -4.16 3.75 -3.46
CA ARG A 21 -4.44 2.32 -3.23
C ARG A 21 -3.17 1.50 -3.12
N ALA A 22 -2.18 1.75 -3.99
CA ALA A 22 -0.90 1.05 -3.95
C ALA A 22 -0.12 1.34 -2.66
N ALA A 23 -0.06 2.61 -2.21
CA ALA A 23 0.62 2.99 -0.99
C ALA A 23 -0.07 2.41 0.26
N ALA A 24 -1.41 2.42 0.30
CA ALA A 24 -2.18 1.80 1.38
C ALA A 24 -1.94 0.28 1.45
N LEU A 25 -1.94 -0.41 0.31
CA LEU A 25 -1.65 -1.85 0.25
C LEU A 25 -0.23 -2.16 0.75
N GLN A 26 0.75 -1.34 0.38
CA GLN A 26 2.12 -1.45 0.89
C GLN A 26 2.17 -1.26 2.42
N PHE A 27 1.45 -0.28 2.95
CA PHE A 27 1.35 -0.03 4.39
C PHE A 27 0.81 -1.24 5.14
N VAL A 28 -0.34 -1.78 4.71
CA VAL A 28 -0.98 -2.94 5.34
C VAL A 28 -0.05 -4.17 5.30
N ARG A 29 0.57 -4.46 4.15
CA ARG A 29 1.48 -5.61 4.02
C ARG A 29 2.73 -5.47 4.88
N LYS A 30 3.31 -4.27 4.95
CA LYS A 30 4.51 -4.03 5.77
C LYS A 30 4.22 -4.12 7.26
N LEU A 31 3.11 -3.55 7.72
CA LEU A 31 2.77 -3.52 9.14
C LEU A 31 2.26 -4.87 9.64
N SER A 32 1.44 -5.56 8.84
CA SER A 32 0.87 -6.85 9.24
C SER A 32 1.81 -8.04 9.03
N GLY A 33 2.82 -7.91 8.16
CA GLY A 33 3.72 -9.02 7.78
C GLY A 33 3.10 -10.02 6.80
N TYR A 34 1.83 -9.88 6.44
CA TYR A 34 1.15 -10.72 5.45
C TYR A 34 1.34 -10.15 4.04
N ASN A 35 1.87 -10.97 3.13
CA ASN A 35 2.01 -10.61 1.72
C ASN A 35 0.83 -11.06 0.85
N THR A 36 0.05 -12.01 1.34
CA THR A 36 -1.11 -12.61 0.67
C THR A 36 -2.36 -12.33 1.50
N PRO A 37 -3.51 -12.02 0.90
CA PRO A 37 -4.77 -11.96 1.63
C PRO A 37 -5.01 -13.27 2.40
N SER A 38 -5.69 -13.19 3.54
CA SER A 38 -6.17 -14.38 4.23
C SER A 38 -7.16 -15.13 3.34
N GLN A 39 -7.36 -16.43 3.61
CA GLN A 39 -8.33 -17.23 2.86
C GLN A 39 -9.75 -16.64 2.90
N ALA A 40 -10.10 -15.95 3.98
CA ALA A 40 -11.39 -15.27 4.10
C ALA A 40 -11.53 -14.02 3.21
N ASN A 41 -10.41 -13.47 2.73
CA ASN A 41 -10.33 -12.23 1.95
C ASN A 41 -9.75 -12.46 0.54
N ALA A 42 -9.74 -13.70 0.06
CA ALA A 42 -9.28 -14.06 -1.28
C ALA A 42 -10.42 -13.85 -2.28
N GLU A 43 -10.60 -12.61 -2.73
CA GLU A 43 -11.40 -12.27 -3.92
C GLU A 43 -10.52 -12.23 -5.18
#